data_AF-A0A371QWL7-F1
#
_entry.id   AF-A0A371QWL7-F1
#
_cell.length_a   1.000
_cell.length_b   1.000
_cell.length_c   1.000
_cell.angle_alpha   90.00
_cell.angle_beta   90.00
_cell.angle_gamma   90.00
#
_symmetry.space_group_name_H-M   'P 1'
#
loop_
_entity.id
_entity.type
_entity.pdbx_description
1 polymer ?
#
loop_
_entity_poly.entity_id
_entity_poly.type
_entity_poly.pdbx_seq_one_letter_code
_entity_poly.pdbx_strand_id
1 'polypeptide(L)'
;MYFYPETLLIENFKSIRRLELKLRPGVNLLVGPNASGKTNILEAIYSFHKALFPRELLKIPYSPHLPMYWRASDLFYMGDTSKHLGFGLSLRRQRICRGKLYTGRVNLYAKFLHKGDSVEPRYVEITANAIGSWSGR
;
A
#
# COMPACT_ATOMS: atom_id res chain seq x y z
N MET A 1 -3.74 14.28 15.89
CA MET A 1 -2.91 14.19 14.67
C MET A 1 -3.67 13.29 13.72
N TYR A 2 -3.90 13.74 12.50
CA TYR A 2 -4.77 13.06 11.54
C TYR A 2 -3.97 12.66 10.30
N PHE A 3 -4.33 11.51 9.71
CA PHE A 3 -3.78 11.03 8.46
C PHE A 3 -4.92 10.77 7.48
N TYR A 4 -4.74 11.23 6.24
CA TYR A 4 -5.70 11.04 5.16
C TYR A 4 -4.98 10.38 3.99
N PRO A 5 -5.44 9.24 3.48
CA PRO A 5 -4.84 8.66 2.29
C PRO A 5 -5.13 9.54 1.07
N GLU A 6 -4.09 9.81 0.28
CA GLU A 6 -4.16 10.61 -0.95
C GLU A 6 -3.98 9.74 -2.20
N THR A 7 -3.03 8.81 -2.17
CA THR A 7 -2.73 7.96 -3.32
C THR A 7 -2.40 6.54 -2.88
N LEU A 8 -2.95 5.54 -3.57
CA LEU A 8 -2.57 4.13 -3.46
C LEU A 8 -1.95 3.68 -4.79
N LEU A 9 -0.76 3.10 -4.73
CA LEU A 9 -0.06 2.50 -5.86
C LEU A 9 -0.01 0.98 -5.68
N ILE A 10 -0.38 0.23 -6.71
CA ILE A 10 -0.28 -1.23 -6.77
C ILE A 10 0.45 -1.60 -8.05
N GLU A 11 1.50 -2.42 -7.94
CA GLU A 11 2.32 -2.87 -9.07
C GLU A 11 2.49 -4.38 -9.04
N ASN A 12 2.29 -5.00 -10.19
CA ASN A 12 2.45 -6.43 -10.44
C ASN A 12 1.75 -7.34 -9.41
N PHE A 13 0.48 -7.05 -9.07
CA PHE A 13 -0.30 -7.79 -8.09
C PHE A 13 -1.52 -8.48 -8.72
N LYS A 14 -1.60 -9.81 -8.70
CA LYS A 14 -2.71 -10.60 -9.26
C LYS A 14 -3.08 -10.18 -10.69
N SER A 15 -4.28 -9.62 -10.92
CA SER A 15 -4.69 -9.14 -12.25
C SER A 15 -4.23 -7.69 -12.55
N ILE A 16 -3.56 -7.02 -11.62
CA ILE A 16 -3.20 -5.60 -11.69
C ILE A 16 -1.73 -5.46 -12.05
N ARG A 17 -1.45 -5.06 -13.29
CA ARG A 17 -0.07 -4.74 -13.71
C ARG A 17 0.43 -3.46 -13.04
N ARG A 18 -0.37 -2.39 -13.10
CA ARG A 18 -0.13 -1.12 -12.43
C ARG A 18 -1.45 -0.41 -12.21
N LEU A 19 -1.66 0.11 -11.01
CA LEU A 19 -2.81 0.92 -10.67
C LEU A 19 -2.37 2.05 -9.73
N GLU A 20 -2.76 3.27 -10.05
CA GLU A 20 -2.62 4.44 -9.18
C GLU A 20 -4.01 5.01 -8.90
N LEU A 21 -4.47 4.89 -7.64
CA LEU A 21 -5.76 5.39 -7.20
C LEU A 21 -5.60 6.66 -6.40
N LYS A 22 -6.27 7.73 -6.83
CA LYS A 22 -6.40 8.97 -6.04
C LYS A 22 -7.56 8.80 -5.06
N LEU A 23 -7.24 8.81 -3.78
CA LEU A 23 -8.18 8.66 -2.68
C LEU A 23 -8.62 10.03 -2.18
N ARG A 24 -9.90 10.15 -1.83
CA ARG A 24 -10.47 11.35 -1.23
C ARG A 24 -10.92 11.07 0.22
N PRO A 25 -10.90 12.07 1.10
CA PRO A 25 -11.56 11.97 2.40
C PRO A 25 -13.03 11.58 2.25
N GLY A 26 -13.55 10.81 3.21
CA GLY A 26 -14.92 10.29 3.17
C GLY A 26 -14.97 8.89 2.55
N VAL A 27 -15.93 8.67 1.66
CA VAL A 27 -16.20 7.35 1.05
C VAL A 27 -15.63 7.31 -0.37
N ASN A 28 -14.82 6.28 -0.66
CA ASN A 28 -14.34 5.98 -2.01
C ASN A 28 -15.09 4.74 -2.52
N LEU A 29 -15.81 4.86 -3.63
CA LEU A 29 -16.59 3.76 -4.21
C LEU A 29 -15.87 3.16 -5.42
N LEU A 30 -15.57 1.86 -5.36
CA LEU A 30 -15.00 1.10 -6.48
C LEU A 30 -16.12 0.42 -7.27
N VAL A 31 -16.39 0.90 -8.49
CA VAL A 31 -17.47 0.39 -9.36
C VAL A 31 -16.89 -0.26 -10.61
N GLY A 32 -17.51 -1.35 -11.06
CA GLY A 32 -17.17 -2.00 -12.33
C GLY A 32 -17.76 -3.41 -12.43
N PRO A 33 -17.65 -4.08 -13.58
CA PRO A 33 -18.16 -5.44 -13.80
C PRO A 33 -17.55 -6.47 -12.85
N ASN A 34 -18.21 -7.62 -12.68
CA ASN A 34 -17.60 -8.75 -11.96
C ASN A 34 -16.28 -9.16 -12.61
N ALA A 35 -15.37 -9.71 -11.81
CA ALA A 35 -14.01 -10.10 -12.22
C ALA A 35 -13.12 -8.95 -12.77
N SER A 36 -13.52 -7.67 -12.64
CA SER A 36 -12.71 -6.52 -13.08
C SER A 36 -11.50 -6.20 -12.20
N GLY A 37 -11.18 -7.04 -11.21
CA GLY A 37 -10.06 -6.81 -10.28
C GLY A 37 -10.36 -5.94 -9.05
N LYS A 38 -11.63 -5.56 -8.78
CA LYS A 38 -11.99 -4.79 -7.58
C LYS A 38 -11.56 -5.48 -6.27
N THR A 39 -11.78 -6.79 -6.17
CA THR A 39 -11.34 -7.59 -5.01
C THR A 39 -9.82 -7.58 -4.87
N ASN A 40 -9.08 -7.66 -5.99
CA ASN A 40 -7.62 -7.62 -5.98
C ASN A 40 -7.09 -6.28 -5.42
N ILE A 41 -7.80 -5.17 -5.61
CA ILE A 41 -7.43 -3.87 -5.00
C ILE A 41 -7.53 -3.97 -3.47
N LEU A 42 -8.61 -4.53 -2.94
CA LEU A 42 -8.80 -4.68 -1.50
C LEU A 42 -7.79 -5.66 -0.89
N GLU A 43 -7.51 -6.76 -1.57
CA GLU A 43 -6.49 -7.72 -1.16
C GLU A 43 -5.08 -7.11 -1.17
N ALA A 44 -4.75 -6.28 -2.17
CA ALA A 44 -3.49 -5.54 -2.20
C ALA A 44 -3.35 -4.61 -0.99
N ILE A 45 -4.41 -3.89 -0.62
CA ILE A 45 -4.42 -3.04 0.59
C ILE A 45 -4.18 -3.90 1.84
N TYR A 46 -4.85 -5.05 1.94
CA TYR A 46 -4.68 -5.96 3.08
C TYR A 46 -3.26 -6.54 3.16
N SER A 47 -2.69 -6.98 2.04
CA SER A 47 -1.30 -7.45 1.97
C SER A 47 -0.32 -6.34 2.32
N PHE A 48 -0.55 -5.12 1.84
CA PHE A 48 0.33 -3.99 2.15
C PHE A 48 0.23 -3.59 3.62
N HIS A 49 -0.96 -3.57 4.21
CA HIS A 49 -1.16 -3.31 5.63
C HIS A 49 -0.30 -4.22 6.51
N LYS A 50 -0.22 -5.54 6.21
CA LYS A 50 0.69 -6.45 6.91
C LYS A 50 2.15 -5.99 6.79
N ALA A 51 2.59 -5.59 5.59
CA ALA A 51 3.96 -5.13 5.37
C ALA A 51 4.31 -3.81 6.10
N LEU A 52 3.32 -3.00 6.48
CA LEU A 52 3.56 -1.77 7.25
C LEU A 52 3.97 -2.06 8.70
N PHE A 53 3.77 -3.27 9.20
CA PHE A 53 4.18 -3.65 10.56
C PHE A 53 5.47 -4.47 10.52
N PRO A 54 6.57 -3.98 11.12
CA PRO A 54 7.84 -4.72 11.15
C PRO A 54 7.72 -6.13 11.71
N ARG A 55 6.85 -6.33 12.71
CA ARG A 55 6.61 -7.65 13.31
C ARG A 55 5.98 -8.66 12.35
N GLU A 56 5.24 -8.19 11.35
CA GLU A 56 4.68 -9.05 10.30
C GLU A 56 5.67 -9.19 9.15
N LEU A 57 6.28 -8.09 8.71
CA LEU A 57 7.25 -8.03 7.63
C LEU A 57 8.47 -8.94 7.86
N LEU A 58 8.93 -9.03 9.12
CA LEU A 58 10.12 -9.79 9.50
C LEU A 58 9.84 -11.26 9.86
N LYS A 59 8.61 -11.74 9.71
CA LYS A 59 8.32 -13.18 9.83
C LYS A 59 9.01 -13.92 8.69
N ILE A 60 9.71 -15.01 8.99
CA ILE A 60 10.40 -15.84 8.00
C ILE A 60 9.73 -17.22 7.99
N PRO A 61 9.19 -17.69 6.84
CA PRO A 61 9.01 -16.95 5.59
C PRO A 61 7.92 -15.87 5.67
N TYR A 62 8.11 -14.70 5.04
CA TYR A 62 7.05 -13.69 4.96
C TYR A 62 5.97 -14.19 4.00
N SER A 63 4.82 -14.55 4.58
CA SER A 63 3.75 -15.26 3.88
C SER A 63 2.43 -14.51 4.09
N PRO A 64 2.30 -13.28 3.57
CA PRO A 64 1.08 -12.48 3.77
C PRO A 64 -0.16 -13.14 3.16
N HIS A 65 0.06 -14.06 2.23
CA HIS A 65 -0.96 -14.91 1.63
C HIS A 65 -1.54 -15.93 2.61
N LEU A 66 -0.89 -16.36 3.70
CA LEU A 66 -1.50 -17.35 4.61
C LEU A 66 -2.45 -16.70 5.65
N PRO A 67 -3.54 -17.38 6.05
CA PRO A 67 -4.06 -18.66 5.55
C PRO A 67 -4.91 -18.53 4.27
N MET A 68 -4.85 -17.39 3.57
CA MET A 68 -5.54 -17.25 2.28
C MET A 68 -4.95 -18.30 1.32
N TYR A 69 -5.82 -18.94 0.56
CA TYR A 69 -5.54 -20.15 -0.24
C TYR A 69 -4.63 -19.90 -1.47
N TRP A 70 -3.78 -18.88 -1.42
CA TRP A 70 -2.89 -18.46 -2.50
C TRP A 70 -1.47 -18.94 -2.23
N ARG A 71 -0.77 -19.39 -3.27
CA ARG A 71 0.68 -19.56 -3.25
C ARG A 71 1.36 -18.19 -3.32
N ALA A 72 2.64 -18.11 -2.97
CA ALA A 72 3.41 -16.87 -3.12
C ALA A 72 3.37 -16.35 -4.57
N SER A 73 3.45 -17.24 -5.56
CA SER A 73 3.37 -16.91 -7.00
C SER A 73 2.04 -16.26 -7.40
N ASP A 74 0.93 -16.64 -6.77
CA ASP A 74 -0.42 -16.17 -7.13
C ASP A 74 -0.64 -14.70 -6.79
N LEU A 75 0.20 -14.15 -5.90
CA LEU A 75 0.20 -12.72 -5.61
C LEU A 75 0.80 -11.90 -6.74
N PHE A 76 1.68 -12.47 -7.56
CA PHE A 76 2.34 -11.76 -8.65
C PHE A 76 1.43 -11.63 -9.87
N TYR A 77 1.72 -10.62 -10.70
CA TYR A 77 0.88 -10.33 -11.86
C TYR A 77 0.78 -11.51 -12.81
N MET A 78 -0.42 -12.08 -12.92
CA MET A 78 -0.67 -13.30 -13.71
C MET A 78 0.31 -14.45 -13.40
N GLY A 79 0.82 -14.53 -12.17
CA GLY A 79 1.83 -15.51 -11.77
C GLY A 79 3.26 -15.20 -12.23
N ASP A 80 3.51 -14.04 -12.85
CA ASP A 80 4.84 -13.63 -13.33
C ASP A 80 5.76 -13.21 -12.17
N THR A 81 6.52 -14.18 -11.65
CA THR A 81 7.49 -13.97 -10.55
C THR A 81 8.80 -13.33 -11.00
N SER A 82 8.97 -13.00 -12.29
CA SER A 82 10.18 -12.33 -12.79
C SER A 82 10.24 -10.86 -12.37
N LYS A 83 9.09 -10.26 -12.05
CA LYS A 83 8.96 -8.86 -11.64
C LYS A 83 8.74 -8.74 -10.14
N HIS A 84 9.09 -7.58 -9.59
CA HIS A 84 8.76 -7.27 -8.21
C HIS A 84 7.28 -6.88 -8.07
N LEU A 85 6.66 -7.42 -7.04
CA LEU A 85 5.38 -6.97 -6.52
C LEU A 85 5.60 -5.70 -5.71
N GLY A 86 4.76 -4.70 -5.88
CA GLY A 86 4.97 -3.36 -5.31
C GLY A 86 3.69 -2.75 -4.76
N PHE A 87 3.82 -2.08 -3.62
CA PHE A 87 2.74 -1.30 -3.01
C PHE A 87 3.25 0.08 -2.59
N GLY A 88 2.42 1.10 -2.75
CA GLY A 88 2.70 2.45 -2.28
C GLY A 88 1.47 3.11 -1.68
N LEU A 89 1.67 3.94 -0.66
CA LEU A 89 0.62 4.73 -0.02
C LEU A 89 1.17 6.10 0.35
N SER A 90 0.53 7.14 -0.19
CA SER A 90 0.75 8.53 0.21
C SER A 90 -0.33 8.95 1.19
N LEU A 91 0.08 9.47 2.33
CA LEU A 91 -0.77 9.97 3.41
C LEU A 91 -0.51 11.45 3.64
N ARG A 92 -1.56 12.26 3.66
CA ARG A 92 -1.51 13.62 4.18
C ARG A 92 -1.62 13.59 5.69
N ARG A 93 -0.63 14.17 6.36
CA ARG A 93 -0.55 14.31 7.81
C ARG A 93 -0.97 15.72 8.22
N GLN A 94 -1.88 15.84 9.18
CA GLN A 94 -2.36 17.11 9.71
C GLN A 94 -2.26 17.13 11.24
N ARG A 95 -1.69 18.20 11.79
CA ARG A 95 -1.59 18.40 13.25
C ARG A 95 -1.95 19.83 13.59
N ILE A 96 -2.79 20.01 14.59
CA ILE A 96 -3.10 21.32 15.15
C ILE A 96 -2.22 21.52 16.39
N CYS A 97 -1.46 22.60 16.43
CA CYS A 97 -0.66 23.02 17.59
C CYS A 97 -0.86 24.52 17.82
N ARG A 98 -1.28 24.93 19.02
CA ARG A 98 -1.50 26.35 19.38
C ARG A 98 -2.36 27.10 18.33
N GLY A 99 -3.45 26.49 17.87
CA GLY A 99 -4.34 27.07 16.85
C GLY A 99 -3.81 27.05 15.41
N LYS A 100 -2.55 26.69 15.16
CA LYS A 100 -1.99 26.59 13.81
C LYS A 100 -2.08 25.16 13.27
N LEU A 101 -2.54 25.03 12.02
CA LEU A 101 -2.57 23.76 11.29
C LEU A 101 -1.23 23.53 10.60
N TYR A 102 -0.57 22.43 10.94
CA TYR A 102 0.65 21.95 10.30
C TYR A 102 0.29 20.79 9.38
N THR A 103 0.78 20.85 8.15
CA THR A 103 0.54 19.81 7.15
C THR A 103 1.84 19.07 6.82
N GLY A 104 1.73 17.96 6.12
CA GLY A 104 2.87 17.18 5.68
C GLY A 104 2.40 15.99 4.89
N ARG A 105 3.34 15.34 4.24
CA ARG A 105 3.07 14.12 3.49
C ARG A 105 4.00 13.02 3.98
N VAL A 106 3.44 11.84 4.17
CA VAL A 106 4.18 10.61 4.42
C VAL A 106 3.95 9.71 3.22
N ASN A 107 5.01 9.24 2.58
CA ASN A 107 4.93 8.23 1.54
C ASN A 107 5.55 6.95 2.06
N LEU A 108 4.82 5.85 1.85
CA LEU A 108 5.20 4.51 2.18
C LEU A 108 5.31 3.75 0.88
N TYR A 109 6.39 3.03 0.67
CA TYR A 109 6.56 2.19 -0.50
C TYR A 109 7.27 0.90 -0.13
N ALA A 110 6.79 -0.22 -0.65
CA ALA A 110 7.38 -1.54 -0.42
C ALA A 110 7.39 -2.36 -1.71
N LYS A 111 8.54 -2.95 -2.03
CA LYS A 111 8.72 -3.94 -3.09
C LYS A 111 9.07 -5.29 -2.51
N PHE A 112 8.58 -6.33 -3.16
CA PHE A 112 8.78 -7.70 -2.77
C PHE A 112 9.23 -8.54 -3.96
N LEU A 113 10.02 -9.57 -3.67
CA LEU A 113 10.46 -10.57 -4.61
C LEU A 113 9.84 -11.93 -4.25
N HIS A 114 9.68 -12.78 -5.25
CA HIS A 114 9.28 -14.16 -5.04
C HIS A 114 10.50 -15.00 -4.65
N LYS A 115 10.40 -15.82 -3.60
CA LYS A 115 11.47 -16.75 -3.22
C LYS A 115 10.91 -18.03 -2.62
N GLY A 116 11.10 -19.14 -3.31
CA GLY A 116 10.51 -20.42 -2.94
C GLY A 116 8.99 -20.30 -2.86
N ASP A 117 8.40 -20.60 -1.72
CA ASP A 117 6.96 -20.45 -1.45
C ASP A 117 6.65 -19.19 -0.60
N SER A 118 7.52 -18.18 -0.66
CA SER A 118 7.40 -16.96 0.13
C SER A 118 7.54 -15.70 -0.71
N VAL A 119 7.11 -14.59 -0.13
CA VAL A 119 7.30 -13.25 -0.69
C VAL A 119 8.26 -12.53 0.23
N GLU A 120 9.44 -12.12 -0.22
CA GLU A 120 10.42 -11.44 0.64
C GLU A 120 10.47 -9.94 0.35
N PRO A 121 10.54 -9.07 1.37
CA PRO A 121 10.74 -7.65 1.17
C PRO A 121 12.12 -7.39 0.57
N ARG A 122 12.16 -6.68 -0.57
CA ARG A 122 13.40 -6.27 -1.23
C ARG A 122 13.77 -4.83 -0.91
N TYR A 123 12.77 -3.97 -0.78
CA TYR A 123 12.94 -2.54 -0.57
C TYR A 123 11.74 -1.99 0.18
N VAL A 124 11.97 -1.24 1.24
CA VAL A 124 10.93 -0.51 1.97
C VAL A 124 11.43 0.91 2.19
N GLU A 125 10.63 1.88 1.78
CA GLU A 125 10.92 3.30 1.89
C GLU A 125 9.81 4.02 2.64
N ILE A 126 10.20 4.86 3.58
CA ILE A 126 9.31 5.77 4.30
C ILE A 126 9.90 7.16 4.19
N THR A 127 9.23 8.04 3.43
CA THR A 127 9.61 9.45 3.33
C THR A 127 8.56 10.30 4.03
N ALA A 128 9.00 11.31 4.79
CA ALA A 128 8.10 12.22 5.49
C ALA A 128 8.57 13.66 5.30
N ASN A 129 7.73 14.48 4.70
CA ASN A 129 8.02 15.89 4.44
C ASN A 129 7.07 16.77 5.27
N ALA A 130 7.63 17.79 5.92
CA ALA A 130 6.84 18.85 6.53
C ALA A 130 6.43 19.86 5.45
N ILE A 131 5.15 20.18 5.38
CA ILE A 131 4.63 21.28 4.57
C ILE A 131 4.15 22.30 5.61
N GLY A 132 4.74 23.50 5.59
CA GLY A 132 4.65 24.51 6.67
C GLY A 132 3.25 24.84 7.20
N SER A 133 3.19 25.65 8.24
CA SER A 133 1.93 26.03 8.88
C SER A 133 1.03 26.81 7.91
N TRP A 134 -0.22 26.38 7.76
CA TRP A 134 -1.24 27.19 7.10
C TRP A 134 -1.85 28.14 8.14
N SER A 135 -1.56 29.45 8.03
CA SER A 135 -2.28 30.49 8.76
C SER A 135 -3.44 30.96 7.91
N GLY A 136 -4.60 30.32 8.05
CA GLY A 136 -5.85 30.94 7.61
C GLY A 136 -6.06 32.21 8.44
N ARG A 137 -6.23 33.36 7.77
CA ARG A 137 -6.84 34.55 8.37
C ARG A 137 -8.27 34.25 8.77
#